data_AF-A0A2E7AVI1-F1
#
_entry.id   AF-A0A2E7AVI1-F1
#
_cell.length_a   1.000
_cell.length_b   1.000
_cell.length_c   1.000
_cell.angle_alpha   90.00
_cell.angle_beta   90.00
_cell.angle_gamma   90.00
#
_symmetry.space_group_name_H-M   'P 1'
#
loop_
_entity.id
_entity.type
_entity.pdbx_description
1 polymer ?
#
loop_
_entity_poly.entity_id
_entity_poly.type
_entity_poly.pdbx_seq_one_letter_code
_entity_poly.pdbx_strand_id
1 'polypeptide(L)'
;MTNARVVADLGTVTSTPAEINLLDGSSSGTIVNAKGVIYGGSGEVNATTLQIAGTAITSTAAELNILDGVTASTAEINILDGVTSTATEINYVDITTLGTSQASKAVTADSNAKVKFIGTTSLAEIIEKVDIPTSTTGTINFDFLTQAVQFYNTDQTANRTINFRGDGSNSLNSIMATGESMTCAVLMKQGGSAYYLNAYQVDGSSVTPEWSGGTAASAGNANSVDSYVFTVIKTGNAAFTVFASQTQFA
;
A
#
# COMPACT_ATOMS: atom_id res chain seq x y z
N MET A 1 -76.65 -44.85 23.91
CA MET A 1 -76.34 -44.92 22.47
C MET A 1 -74.85 -45.16 22.36
N THR A 2 -74.47 -46.35 21.91
CA THR A 2 -73.07 -46.78 21.80
C THR A 2 -72.45 -46.07 20.61
N ASN A 3 -71.35 -45.33 20.79
CA ASN A 3 -70.68 -44.65 19.67
C ASN A 3 -70.21 -45.71 18.67
N ALA A 4 -70.88 -45.81 17.52
CA ALA A 4 -70.46 -46.66 16.43
C ALA A 4 -69.15 -46.12 15.87
N ARG A 5 -68.03 -46.77 16.19
CA ARG A 5 -66.73 -46.48 15.60
C ARG A 5 -66.77 -46.96 14.15
N VAL A 6 -66.85 -46.05 13.19
CA VAL A 6 -66.64 -46.36 11.79
C VAL A 6 -65.18 -46.77 11.64
N VAL A 7 -64.92 -48.05 11.36
CA VAL A 7 -63.60 -48.56 10.99
C VAL A 7 -63.55 -48.57 9.48
N ALA A 8 -62.93 -47.57 8.87
CA ALA A 8 -62.58 -47.65 7.45
C ALA A 8 -61.51 -48.74 7.28
N ASP A 9 -61.72 -49.68 6.35
CA ASP A 9 -60.68 -50.63 5.93
C ASP A 9 -59.62 -49.85 5.15
N LEU A 10 -58.57 -49.42 5.86
CA LEU A 10 -57.53 -48.57 5.30
C LEU A 10 -56.43 -49.35 4.57
N GLY A 11 -56.48 -50.69 4.56
CA GLY A 11 -55.72 -51.70 3.77
C GLY A 11 -54.17 -51.60 3.66
N THR A 12 -53.62 -50.41 3.76
CA THR A 12 -52.24 -49.99 3.46
C THR A 12 -51.74 -48.94 4.46
N VAL A 13 -52.62 -48.26 5.22
CA VAL A 13 -52.22 -47.37 6.31
C VAL A 13 -51.81 -48.21 7.53
N THR A 14 -50.53 -48.18 7.89
CA THR A 14 -49.95 -48.90 9.04
C THR A 14 -49.87 -48.06 10.32
N SER A 15 -50.35 -46.81 10.30
CA SER A 15 -50.26 -45.87 11.42
C SER A 15 -51.25 -46.19 12.56
N THR A 16 -50.78 -46.00 13.78
CA THR A 16 -51.57 -46.03 15.01
C THR A 16 -52.42 -44.76 15.17
N PRO A 17 -53.45 -44.79 16.04
CA PRO A 17 -54.20 -43.58 16.38
C PRO A 17 -53.30 -42.46 16.95
N ALA A 18 -52.25 -42.80 17.71
CA ALA A 18 -51.34 -41.82 18.28
C ALA A 18 -50.56 -41.05 17.21
N GLU A 19 -50.09 -41.74 16.17
CA GLU A 19 -49.40 -41.11 15.04
C GLU A 19 -50.36 -40.24 14.22
N ILE A 20 -51.58 -40.72 13.95
CA ILE A 20 -52.61 -39.95 13.24
C ILE A 20 -53.02 -38.70 14.02
N ASN A 21 -53.09 -38.78 15.36
CA ASN A 21 -53.42 -37.65 16.22
C ASN A 21 -52.36 -36.53 16.21
N LEU A 22 -51.12 -36.80 15.76
CA LEU A 22 -50.14 -35.74 15.52
C LEU A 22 -50.51 -34.92 14.29
N LEU A 23 -51.15 -35.53 13.28
CA LEU A 23 -51.65 -34.83 12.10
C LEU A 23 -52.97 -34.10 12.38
N ASP A 24 -53.84 -34.69 13.20
CA ASP A 24 -55.09 -34.07 13.63
C ASP A 24 -54.86 -32.70 14.30
N GLY A 25 -55.40 -31.63 13.72
CA GLY A 25 -55.21 -30.25 14.19
C GLY A 25 -53.91 -29.57 13.71
N SER A 26 -53.13 -30.21 12.82
CA SER A 26 -52.07 -29.53 12.07
C SER A 26 -52.68 -28.54 11.08
N SER A 27 -51.94 -27.48 10.74
CA SER A 27 -52.33 -26.47 9.75
C SER A 27 -51.26 -26.33 8.68
N SER A 28 -51.66 -26.06 7.44
CA SER A 28 -50.72 -25.79 6.35
C SER A 28 -50.00 -24.46 6.56
N GLY A 29 -48.69 -24.42 6.32
CA GLY A 29 -47.88 -23.21 6.32
C GLY A 29 -47.57 -22.62 7.69
N THR A 30 -48.11 -23.19 8.79
CA THR A 30 -47.83 -22.76 10.17
C THR A 30 -47.48 -23.97 11.04
N ILE A 31 -46.56 -23.79 11.99
CA ILE A 31 -46.20 -24.85 12.95
C ILE A 31 -47.15 -24.78 14.15
N VAL A 32 -47.85 -25.87 14.43
CA VAL A 32 -48.71 -26.04 15.61
C VAL A 32 -47.97 -26.90 16.65
N ASN A 33 -47.99 -26.47 17.92
CA ASN A 33 -47.27 -27.15 18.99
C ASN A 33 -47.76 -28.60 19.17
N ALA A 34 -46.81 -29.54 19.33
CA ALA A 34 -47.06 -30.97 19.49
C ALA A 34 -47.84 -31.63 18.33
N LYS A 35 -47.81 -31.04 17.14
CA LYS A 35 -48.44 -31.54 15.91
C LYS A 35 -47.43 -31.72 14.78
N GLY A 36 -47.87 -32.33 13.69
CA GLY A 36 -47.10 -32.47 12.46
C GLY A 36 -46.87 -31.13 11.76
N VAL A 37 -45.77 -31.03 11.00
CA VAL A 37 -45.46 -29.87 10.15
C VAL A 37 -45.99 -30.14 8.74
N ILE A 38 -46.83 -29.24 8.23
CA ILE A 38 -47.42 -29.31 6.89
C ILE A 38 -47.05 -28.02 6.13
N TYR A 39 -46.47 -28.15 4.93
CA TYR A 39 -46.11 -27.01 4.10
C TYR A 39 -47.34 -26.25 3.60
N GLY A 40 -47.16 -24.97 3.29
CA GLY A 40 -48.19 -24.10 2.69
C GLY A 40 -48.33 -24.30 1.19
N GLY A 41 -49.30 -23.62 0.57
CA GLY A 41 -49.59 -23.77 -0.86
C GLY A 41 -48.42 -23.41 -1.79
N SER A 42 -47.41 -22.69 -1.30
CA SER A 42 -46.20 -22.32 -2.04
C SER A 42 -44.96 -23.12 -1.61
N GLY A 43 -45.13 -24.17 -0.79
CA GLY A 43 -44.03 -24.99 -0.26
C GLY A 43 -43.37 -24.42 1.00
N GLU A 44 -43.91 -23.36 1.59
CA GLU A 44 -43.36 -22.66 2.74
C GLU A 44 -43.72 -23.30 4.09
N VAL A 45 -42.88 -23.10 5.09
CA VAL A 45 -43.19 -23.39 6.49
C VAL A 45 -42.87 -22.14 7.30
N ASN A 46 -43.88 -21.51 7.91
CA ASN A 46 -43.67 -20.36 8.78
C ASN A 46 -43.43 -20.85 10.21
N ALA A 47 -42.16 -20.93 10.58
CA ALA A 47 -41.73 -21.25 11.93
C ALA A 47 -41.68 -20.00 12.82
N THR A 48 -42.16 -20.11 14.05
CA THR A 48 -41.99 -19.05 15.06
C THR A 48 -40.53 -18.96 15.55
N THR A 49 -39.81 -20.08 15.56
CA THR A 49 -38.40 -20.17 15.94
C THR A 49 -37.75 -21.31 15.16
N LEU A 50 -36.59 -21.06 14.56
CA LEU A 50 -35.76 -22.09 13.95
C LEU A 50 -34.64 -22.46 14.93
N GLN A 51 -34.40 -23.76 15.13
CA GLN A 51 -33.32 -24.25 15.98
C GLN A 51 -32.45 -25.24 15.20
N ILE A 52 -31.13 -25.22 15.46
CA ILE A 52 -30.18 -26.21 14.94
C ILE A 52 -29.48 -26.82 16.15
N ALA A 53 -29.55 -28.14 16.27
CA ALA A 53 -28.97 -28.89 17.39
C ALA A 53 -29.39 -28.35 18.79
N GLY A 54 -30.62 -27.84 18.90
CA GLY A 54 -31.16 -27.29 20.16
C GLY A 54 -30.79 -25.84 20.45
N THR A 55 -30.01 -25.18 19.59
CA THR A 55 -29.72 -23.74 19.69
C THR A 55 -30.65 -22.96 18.78
N ALA A 56 -31.33 -21.94 19.31
CA ALA A 56 -32.18 -21.06 18.54
C ALA A 56 -31.35 -20.13 17.65
N ILE A 57 -31.79 -19.99 16.40
CA ILE A 57 -31.33 -18.91 15.53
C ILE A 57 -32.08 -17.65 15.96
N THR A 58 -31.33 -16.64 16.42
CA THR A 58 -31.90 -15.37 16.91
C THR A 58 -32.06 -14.32 15.83
N SER A 59 -31.43 -14.49 14.67
CA SER A 59 -31.58 -13.61 13.51
C SER A 59 -33.03 -13.63 13.01
N THR A 60 -33.55 -12.45 12.73
CA THR A 60 -34.81 -12.25 12.02
C THR A 60 -34.72 -12.74 10.58
N ALA A 61 -35.87 -12.98 9.94
CA ALA A 61 -35.89 -13.29 8.51
C ALA A 61 -35.22 -12.20 7.67
N ALA A 62 -35.34 -10.92 8.04
CA ALA A 62 -34.68 -9.83 7.34
C ALA A 62 -33.15 -9.92 7.44
N GLU A 63 -32.60 -10.19 8.62
CA GLU A 63 -31.16 -10.36 8.82
C GLU A 63 -30.61 -11.60 8.08
N LEU A 64 -31.33 -12.73 8.10
CA LEU A 64 -30.94 -13.92 7.33
C LEU A 64 -31.00 -13.67 5.82
N ASN A 65 -32.01 -12.94 5.34
CA ASN A 65 -32.15 -12.63 3.92
C ASN A 65 -31.07 -11.67 3.40
N ILE A 66 -30.36 -10.92 4.26
CA ILE A 66 -29.18 -10.14 3.83
C ILE A 66 -28.04 -11.06 3.37
N LEU A 67 -28.01 -12.32 3.81
CA LEU A 67 -27.04 -13.31 3.33
C LEU A 67 -27.36 -13.84 1.92
N ASP A 68 -28.54 -13.52 1.36
CA ASP A 68 -28.86 -13.86 -0.01
C ASP A 68 -27.95 -13.10 -0.99
N GLY A 69 -27.22 -13.83 -1.83
CA GLY A 69 -26.24 -13.28 -2.76
C GLY A 69 -24.85 -12.98 -2.17
N VAL A 70 -24.63 -13.19 -0.86
CA VAL A 70 -23.29 -13.05 -0.27
C VAL A 70 -22.37 -14.17 -0.77
N THR A 71 -21.26 -13.81 -1.41
CA THR A 71 -20.25 -14.76 -1.93
C THR A 71 -19.05 -14.93 -0.98
N ALA A 72 -19.13 -14.35 0.23
CA ALA A 72 -18.06 -14.42 1.21
C ALA A 72 -17.96 -15.82 1.85
N SER A 73 -16.73 -16.26 2.09
CA SER A 73 -16.39 -17.42 2.92
C SER A 73 -16.66 -17.16 4.40
N THR A 74 -16.74 -18.23 5.19
CA THR A 74 -16.84 -18.12 6.66
C THR A 74 -15.65 -17.37 7.26
N ALA A 75 -14.46 -17.49 6.67
CA ALA A 75 -13.27 -16.76 7.11
C ALA A 75 -13.41 -15.26 6.87
N GLU A 76 -13.90 -14.83 5.72
CA GLU A 76 -14.10 -13.40 5.41
C GLU A 76 -15.17 -12.76 6.30
N ILE A 77 -16.28 -13.46 6.54
CA ILE A 77 -17.33 -12.98 7.46
C ILE A 77 -16.79 -12.87 8.88
N ASN A 78 -16.01 -13.85 9.35
CA ASN A 78 -15.42 -13.82 10.68
C ASN A 78 -14.37 -12.71 10.86
N ILE A 79 -13.72 -12.25 9.79
CA ILE A 79 -12.81 -11.09 9.87
C ILE A 79 -13.60 -9.80 10.16
N LEU A 80 -14.85 -9.72 9.72
CA LEU A 80 -15.72 -8.57 10.02
C LEU A 80 -16.30 -8.62 11.44
N ASP A 81 -16.21 -9.75 12.13
CA ASP A 81 -16.60 -9.86 13.54
C ASP A 81 -15.64 -9.03 14.41
N GLY A 82 -16.17 -7.99 15.07
CA GLY A 82 -15.41 -7.07 15.90
C GLY A 82 -14.78 -5.88 15.18
N VAL A 83 -14.93 -5.74 13.86
CA VAL A 83 -14.52 -4.53 13.14
C VAL A 83 -15.48 -3.38 13.50
N THR A 84 -14.95 -2.31 14.06
CA THR A 84 -15.72 -1.10 14.42
C THR A 84 -15.74 -0.04 13.31
N SER A 85 -15.02 -0.28 12.21
CA SER A 85 -14.92 0.66 11.10
C SER A 85 -16.25 0.85 10.36
N THR A 86 -16.54 2.10 10.03
CA THR A 86 -17.61 2.50 9.12
C THR A 86 -17.24 2.18 7.66
N ALA A 87 -18.23 2.16 6.77
CA ALA A 87 -18.00 2.02 5.33
C ALA A 87 -17.04 3.11 4.79
N THR A 88 -17.12 4.34 5.32
CA THR A 88 -16.22 5.43 4.94
C THR A 88 -14.77 5.13 5.31
N GLU A 89 -14.51 4.60 6.51
CA GLU A 89 -13.15 4.26 6.95
C GLU A 89 -12.55 3.11 6.15
N ILE A 90 -13.35 2.08 5.84
CA ILE A 90 -12.92 0.98 4.95
C ILE A 90 -12.60 1.53 3.54
N ASN A 91 -13.38 2.48 3.05
CA ASN A 91 -13.13 3.10 1.74
C ASN A 91 -11.86 3.95 1.69
N TYR A 92 -11.18 4.24 2.80
CA TYR A 92 -9.86 4.90 2.74
C TYR A 92 -8.76 4.00 2.20
N VAL A 93 -8.87 2.68 2.33
CA VAL A 93 -7.89 1.72 1.79
C VAL A 93 -8.24 1.21 0.39
N ASP A 94 -9.41 1.57 -0.12
CA ASP A 94 -9.78 1.34 -1.51
C ASP A 94 -9.05 2.35 -2.42
N ILE A 95 -7.90 1.93 -2.96
CA ILE A 95 -6.99 2.74 -3.76
C ILE A 95 -6.72 2.08 -5.12
N THR A 96 -6.54 2.90 -6.15
CA THR A 96 -6.33 2.42 -7.53
C THR A 96 -4.90 1.99 -7.84
N THR A 97 -3.89 2.52 -7.14
CA THR A 97 -2.47 2.23 -7.42
C THR A 97 -1.66 2.30 -6.12
N LEU A 98 -1.01 1.19 -5.78
CA LEU A 98 -0.10 1.13 -4.63
C LEU A 98 1.09 2.08 -4.82
N GLY A 99 1.59 2.64 -3.73
CA GLY A 99 2.77 3.53 -3.78
C GLY A 99 2.48 4.95 -4.25
N THR A 100 1.28 5.30 -4.70
CA THR A 100 0.94 6.68 -5.10
C THR A 100 -0.15 7.24 -4.20
N SER A 101 0.08 8.42 -3.59
CA SER A 101 -0.93 9.04 -2.74
C SER A 101 -2.18 9.42 -3.53
N GLN A 102 -3.35 9.37 -2.88
CA GLN A 102 -4.64 9.81 -3.43
C GLN A 102 -5.36 10.67 -2.39
N ALA A 103 -6.14 11.65 -2.83
CA ALA A 103 -6.85 12.55 -1.93
C ALA A 103 -7.81 11.75 -1.03
N SER A 104 -7.75 11.99 0.27
CA SER A 104 -8.61 11.34 1.28
C SER A 104 -8.48 9.81 1.32
N LYS A 105 -7.33 9.25 0.93
CA LYS A 105 -7.03 7.82 1.00
C LYS A 105 -5.80 7.55 1.85
N ALA A 106 -5.71 6.32 2.35
CA ALA A 106 -4.49 5.83 2.98
C ALA A 106 -3.36 5.75 1.93
N VAL A 107 -2.14 6.06 2.34
CA VAL A 107 -0.94 5.93 1.50
C VAL A 107 -0.32 4.57 1.76
N THR A 108 -0.06 3.81 0.71
CA THR A 108 0.64 2.53 0.73
C THR A 108 1.98 2.66 0.02
N ALA A 109 2.87 1.67 0.21
CA ALA A 109 4.05 1.51 -0.61
C ALA A 109 3.78 0.60 -1.82
N ASP A 110 4.53 0.78 -2.91
CA ASP A 110 4.50 -0.12 -4.06
C ASP A 110 5.27 -1.44 -3.79
N SER A 111 5.35 -2.32 -4.81
CA SER A 111 6.10 -3.58 -4.75
C SER A 111 7.61 -3.42 -4.51
N ASN A 112 8.14 -2.20 -4.65
CA ASN A 112 9.53 -1.85 -4.47
C ASN A 112 9.75 -1.07 -3.16
N ALA A 113 8.75 -1.03 -2.28
CA ALA A 113 8.73 -0.30 -1.02
C ALA A 113 8.93 1.22 -1.19
N LYS A 114 8.51 1.78 -2.33
CA LYS A 114 8.56 3.22 -2.60
C LYS A 114 7.19 3.87 -2.43
N VAL A 115 7.21 5.17 -2.16
CA VAL A 115 6.03 6.02 -2.03
C VAL A 115 6.26 7.29 -2.85
N LYS A 116 5.27 7.64 -3.67
CA LYS A 116 5.17 8.88 -4.44
C LYS A 116 4.01 9.70 -3.90
N PHE A 117 4.33 10.88 -3.38
CA PHE A 117 3.31 11.85 -3.01
C PHE A 117 2.97 12.72 -4.22
N ILE A 118 1.70 12.73 -4.62
CA ILE A 118 1.20 13.69 -5.61
C ILE A 118 0.84 15.01 -4.92
N GLY A 119 1.34 16.11 -5.46
CA GLY A 119 1.14 17.44 -4.91
C GLY A 119 2.13 17.81 -3.80
N THR A 120 1.83 18.91 -3.11
CA THR A 120 2.70 19.45 -2.06
C THR A 120 2.70 18.55 -0.83
N THR A 121 3.89 18.25 -0.31
CA THR A 121 4.07 17.53 0.95
C THR A 121 4.58 18.49 2.03
N SER A 122 4.01 18.42 3.24
CA SER A 122 4.51 19.14 4.41
C SER A 122 5.07 18.11 5.39
N LEU A 123 6.37 18.18 5.68
CA LEU A 123 7.07 17.31 6.63
C LEU A 123 7.68 18.17 7.73
N ALA A 124 7.47 17.78 8.99
CA ALA A 124 8.05 18.51 10.11
C ALA A 124 9.57 18.33 10.17
N GLU A 125 10.04 17.10 10.02
CA GLU A 125 11.45 16.72 10.06
C GLU A 125 11.71 15.58 9.07
N ILE A 126 12.91 15.54 8.48
CA ILE A 126 13.33 14.50 7.53
C ILE A 126 14.70 13.98 7.97
N ILE A 127 14.84 12.66 8.06
CA ILE A 127 16.15 12.00 8.14
C ILE A 127 16.53 11.57 6.74
N GLU A 128 17.66 12.09 6.26
CA GLU A 128 18.18 11.78 4.94
C GLU A 128 19.19 10.64 4.99
N LYS A 129 19.19 9.78 3.98
CA LYS A 129 20.19 8.72 3.87
C LYS A 129 21.52 9.31 3.39
N VAL A 130 22.56 9.11 4.20
CA VAL A 130 23.96 9.40 3.86
C VAL A 130 24.64 8.10 3.46
N ASP A 131 25.32 8.12 2.32
CA ASP A 131 26.27 7.08 1.91
C ASP A 131 27.70 7.53 2.26
N ILE A 132 28.57 6.59 2.66
CA ILE A 132 29.94 6.87 3.10
C ILE A 132 30.94 6.02 2.29
N PRO A 133 31.22 6.41 1.04
CA PRO A 133 32.11 5.63 0.19
C PRO A 133 33.58 5.76 0.60
N THR A 134 34.38 4.74 0.28
CA THR A 134 35.81 4.69 0.62
C THR A 134 36.75 4.98 -0.56
N SER A 135 36.22 5.08 -1.79
CA SER A 135 37.04 5.40 -2.97
C SER A 135 37.63 6.81 -2.87
N THR A 136 38.90 6.97 -3.27
CA THR A 136 39.62 8.26 -3.21
C THR A 136 39.97 8.83 -4.59
N THR A 137 39.63 8.10 -5.66
CA THR A 137 39.93 8.43 -7.07
C THR A 137 38.86 7.86 -8.01
N GLY A 138 38.92 8.23 -9.29
CA GLY A 138 37.98 7.81 -10.32
C GLY A 138 36.62 8.52 -10.27
N THR A 139 35.65 8.03 -11.02
CA THR A 139 34.30 8.62 -11.08
C THR A 139 33.52 8.39 -9.79
N ILE A 140 32.88 9.44 -9.31
CA ILE A 140 31.84 9.40 -8.27
C ILE A 140 30.51 9.20 -8.98
N ASN A 141 29.82 8.10 -8.70
CA ASN A 141 28.42 7.95 -9.09
C ASN A 141 27.54 8.38 -7.92
N PHE A 142 26.76 9.43 -8.13
CA PHE A 142 25.74 9.88 -7.19
C PHE A 142 24.38 9.31 -7.61
N ASP A 143 23.79 8.50 -6.74
CA ASP A 143 22.60 7.69 -7.02
C ASP A 143 21.41 8.26 -6.23
N PHE A 144 20.59 9.07 -6.92
CA PHE A 144 19.47 9.78 -6.29
C PHE A 144 18.38 8.85 -5.70
N LEU A 145 18.31 7.59 -6.15
CA LEU A 145 17.35 6.62 -5.61
C LEU A 145 17.80 5.95 -4.30
N THR A 146 19.06 6.10 -3.91
CA THR A 146 19.66 5.38 -2.77
C THR A 146 20.21 6.29 -1.68
N GLN A 147 20.56 7.55 -1.98
CA GLN A 147 21.05 8.53 -1.01
C GLN A 147 20.67 9.96 -1.38
N ALA A 148 20.64 10.83 -0.36
CA ALA A 148 20.54 12.28 -0.53
C ALA A 148 21.91 12.98 -0.32
N VAL A 149 22.80 12.33 0.44
CA VAL A 149 24.13 12.85 0.74
C VAL A 149 25.19 11.76 0.54
N GLN A 150 26.36 12.12 0.01
CA GLN A 150 27.56 11.29 0.06
C GLN A 150 28.64 11.98 0.89
N PHE A 151 29.25 11.26 1.82
CA PHE A 151 30.37 11.75 2.62
C PHE A 151 31.61 10.87 2.46
N TYR A 152 32.59 11.37 1.72
CA TYR A 152 33.90 10.75 1.58
C TYR A 152 34.77 11.11 2.78
N ASN A 153 34.73 10.28 3.82
CA ASN A 153 35.48 10.48 5.07
C ASN A 153 36.96 10.04 4.98
N THR A 154 37.52 9.98 3.77
CA THR A 154 38.92 9.62 3.52
C THR A 154 39.50 10.65 2.56
N ASP A 155 40.76 11.03 2.78
CA ASP A 155 41.46 12.03 1.99
C ASP A 155 41.46 11.64 0.50
N GLN A 156 41.02 12.56 -0.34
CA GLN A 156 41.03 12.35 -1.78
C GLN A 156 42.47 12.31 -2.31
N THR A 157 42.70 11.55 -3.37
CA THR A 157 44.03 11.34 -3.96
C THR A 157 44.14 11.77 -5.43
N ALA A 158 43.03 12.22 -6.02
CA ALA A 158 42.98 12.71 -7.39
C ALA A 158 41.79 13.65 -7.59
N ASN A 159 41.85 14.49 -8.64
CA ASN A 159 40.66 15.17 -9.14
C ASN A 159 39.69 14.14 -9.71
N ARG A 160 38.38 14.39 -9.57
CA ARG A 160 37.36 13.38 -9.86
C ARG A 160 36.28 13.91 -10.78
N THR A 161 35.72 12.99 -11.55
CA THR A 161 34.45 13.20 -12.26
C THR A 161 33.31 12.87 -11.31
N ILE A 162 32.26 13.68 -11.29
CA ILE A 162 30.97 13.29 -10.69
C ILE A 162 29.96 12.99 -11.79
N ASN A 163 29.21 11.90 -11.61
CA ASN A 163 28.16 11.45 -12.51
C ASN A 163 26.85 11.30 -11.73
N PHE A 164 25.85 12.09 -12.08
CA PHE A 164 24.51 12.03 -11.51
C PHE A 164 23.64 11.02 -12.26
N ARG A 165 23.02 10.08 -11.54
CA ARG A 165 22.14 9.05 -12.10
C ARG A 165 21.01 8.68 -11.13
N GLY A 166 20.07 7.86 -11.57
CA GLY A 166 19.06 7.29 -10.68
C GLY A 166 19.70 6.28 -9.72
N ASP A 167 20.26 5.21 -10.28
CA ASP A 167 21.11 4.23 -9.60
C ASP A 167 21.93 3.42 -10.64
N GLY A 168 22.51 2.28 -10.24
CA GLY A 168 23.26 1.40 -11.15
C GLY A 168 22.45 0.76 -12.30
N SER A 169 21.11 0.80 -12.24
CA SER A 169 20.19 0.21 -13.24
C SER A 169 19.29 1.24 -13.92
N ASN A 170 19.10 2.40 -13.29
CA ASN A 170 18.16 3.44 -13.71
C ASN A 170 18.91 4.74 -14.02
N SER A 171 18.63 5.33 -15.17
CA SER A 171 19.17 6.62 -15.54
C SER A 171 18.39 7.74 -14.85
N LEU A 172 19.02 8.90 -14.62
CA LEU A 172 18.35 10.09 -14.13
C LEU A 172 17.22 10.51 -15.08
N ASN A 173 17.48 10.40 -16.39
CA ASN A 173 16.49 10.68 -17.42
C ASN A 173 15.25 9.79 -17.32
N SER A 174 15.37 8.53 -16.88
CA SER A 174 14.19 7.64 -16.76
C SER A 174 13.37 7.88 -15.51
N ILE A 175 13.95 8.46 -14.45
CA ILE A 175 13.28 8.62 -13.16
C ILE A 175 12.69 10.02 -12.92
N MET A 176 13.16 11.03 -13.66
CA MET A 176 12.63 12.40 -13.58
C MET A 176 11.71 12.71 -14.76
N ALA A 177 10.63 13.43 -14.50
CA ALA A 177 9.86 14.12 -15.53
C ALA A 177 10.51 15.47 -15.88
N THR A 178 10.20 16.00 -17.07
CA THR A 178 10.61 17.37 -17.44
C THR A 178 9.97 18.38 -16.47
N GLY A 179 10.77 19.29 -15.94
CA GLY A 179 10.35 20.28 -14.94
C GLY A 179 10.57 19.84 -13.49
N GLU A 180 11.03 18.61 -13.24
CA GLU A 180 11.41 18.16 -11.91
C GLU A 180 12.88 18.49 -11.60
N SER A 181 13.20 18.61 -10.32
CA SER A 181 14.55 18.82 -9.81
C SER A 181 14.88 17.85 -8.69
N MET A 182 16.16 17.47 -8.59
CA MET A 182 16.69 16.82 -7.40
C MET A 182 17.96 17.53 -6.92
N THR A 183 18.10 17.63 -5.60
CA THR A 183 19.22 18.30 -4.94
C THR A 183 19.99 17.28 -4.12
N CYS A 184 21.31 17.39 -4.13
CA CYS A 184 22.19 16.54 -3.33
C CYS A 184 23.39 17.30 -2.77
N ALA A 185 24.03 16.69 -1.76
CA ALA A 185 25.30 17.15 -1.22
C ALA A 185 26.37 16.05 -1.32
N VAL A 186 27.58 16.44 -1.70
CA VAL A 186 28.77 15.58 -1.74
C VAL A 186 29.86 16.24 -0.92
N LEU A 187 30.23 15.62 0.19
CA LEU A 187 31.27 16.09 1.10
C LEU A 187 32.54 15.30 0.86
N MET A 188 33.64 15.98 0.55
CA MET A 188 34.93 15.38 0.21
C MET A 188 35.98 15.84 1.20
N LYS A 189 36.45 14.93 2.06
CA LYS A 189 37.57 15.18 2.96
C LYS A 189 38.87 15.30 2.16
N GLN A 190 39.66 16.32 2.45
CA GLN A 190 40.95 16.60 1.82
C GLN A 190 42.09 16.47 2.81
N GLY A 191 43.19 15.86 2.37
CA GLY A 191 44.45 15.87 3.10
C GLY A 191 45.27 17.14 2.81
N GLY A 192 46.57 17.09 3.10
CA GLY A 192 47.48 18.21 2.83
C GLY A 192 47.64 18.56 1.34
N SER A 193 47.41 17.59 0.45
CA SER A 193 47.19 17.82 -0.98
C SER A 193 45.68 17.73 -1.25
N ALA A 194 45.11 18.80 -1.80
CA ALA A 194 43.69 18.89 -2.05
C ALA A 194 43.33 18.67 -3.51
N TYR A 195 42.18 18.07 -3.74
CA TYR A 195 41.66 17.76 -5.05
C TYR A 195 40.23 18.29 -5.19
N TYR A 196 39.71 18.35 -6.41
CA TYR A 196 38.37 18.88 -6.64
C TYR A 196 37.63 18.07 -7.70
N LEU A 197 36.32 18.30 -7.78
CA LEU A 197 35.51 17.81 -8.88
C LEU A 197 35.83 18.66 -10.11
N ASN A 198 36.41 18.05 -11.15
CA ASN A 198 36.88 18.77 -12.34
C ASN A 198 36.16 18.35 -13.64
N ALA A 199 35.24 17.40 -13.54
CA ALA A 199 34.37 16.99 -14.64
C ALA A 199 33.00 16.56 -14.09
N TYR A 200 31.94 16.82 -14.86
CA TYR A 200 30.57 16.64 -14.42
C TYR A 200 29.79 15.93 -15.52
N GLN A 201 28.98 14.96 -15.11
CA GLN A 201 28.19 14.13 -16.00
C GLN A 201 26.77 13.95 -15.44
N VAL A 202 25.81 13.80 -16.33
CA VAL A 202 24.49 13.25 -16.03
C VAL A 202 24.31 12.04 -16.95
N ASP A 203 23.99 10.88 -16.37
CA ASP A 203 23.86 9.62 -17.10
C ASP A 203 25.06 9.32 -18.02
N GLY A 204 26.28 9.62 -17.54
CA GLY A 204 27.54 9.44 -18.25
C GLY A 204 27.83 10.48 -19.34
N SER A 205 26.87 11.36 -19.66
CA SER A 205 27.03 12.43 -20.64
C SER A 205 27.57 13.70 -19.97
N SER A 206 28.57 14.33 -20.57
CA SER A 206 29.17 15.56 -20.03
C SER A 206 28.16 16.69 -19.92
N VAL A 207 28.22 17.41 -18.81
CA VAL A 207 27.44 18.64 -18.55
C VAL A 207 28.36 19.73 -18.02
N THR A 208 27.96 20.98 -18.21
CA THR A 208 28.65 22.15 -17.63
C THR A 208 27.75 22.76 -16.57
N PRO A 209 28.07 22.61 -15.27
CA PRO A 209 27.29 23.22 -14.22
C PRO A 209 27.37 24.75 -14.22
N GLU A 210 26.28 25.38 -13.84
CA GLU A 210 26.20 26.80 -13.52
C GLU A 210 26.63 27.00 -12.06
N TRP A 211 27.81 27.57 -11.87
CA TRP A 211 28.41 27.76 -10.56
C TRP A 211 27.91 29.01 -9.86
N SER A 212 27.63 28.90 -8.56
CA SER A 212 27.46 30.07 -7.69
C SER A 212 28.71 30.95 -7.77
N GLY A 213 28.55 32.24 -8.04
CA GLY A 213 29.67 33.16 -8.30
C GLY A 213 30.26 33.06 -9.71
N GLY A 214 29.70 32.22 -10.59
CA GLY A 214 29.97 32.18 -12.02
C GLY A 214 31.21 31.40 -12.46
N THR A 215 32.03 30.91 -11.53
CA THR A 215 33.27 30.19 -11.85
C THR A 215 33.35 28.87 -11.10
N ALA A 216 33.70 27.80 -11.82
CA ALA A 216 33.96 26.50 -11.22
C ALA A 216 35.19 26.53 -10.29
N ALA A 217 35.21 25.64 -9.32
CA ALA A 217 36.41 25.42 -8.51
C ALA A 217 37.59 25.03 -9.40
N SER A 218 38.72 25.73 -9.24
CA SER A 218 39.97 25.41 -9.95
C SER A 218 40.98 24.64 -9.08
N ALA A 219 40.66 24.45 -7.79
CA ALA A 219 41.46 23.71 -6.82
C ALA A 219 40.56 23.21 -5.68
N GLY A 220 41.03 22.20 -4.94
CA GLY A 220 40.43 21.80 -3.66
C GLY A 220 41.01 22.59 -2.49
N ASN A 221 40.50 22.36 -1.28
CA ASN A 221 40.98 23.03 -0.07
C ASN A 221 41.71 22.06 0.89
N ALA A 222 43.01 22.30 1.14
CA ALA A 222 43.83 21.38 1.93
C ALA A 222 43.40 21.30 3.39
N ASN A 223 43.50 20.10 3.97
CA ASN A 223 43.16 19.78 5.37
C ASN A 223 41.75 20.25 5.77
N SER A 224 40.78 20.08 4.88
CA SER A 224 39.40 20.54 5.10
C SER A 224 38.41 19.57 4.46
N VAL A 225 37.10 19.80 4.66
CA VAL A 225 36.03 19.13 3.93
C VAL A 225 35.45 20.10 2.91
N ASP A 226 35.57 19.73 1.64
CA ASP A 226 34.88 20.43 0.55
C ASP A 226 33.45 19.89 0.44
N SER A 227 32.46 20.75 0.68
CA SER A 227 31.04 20.43 0.49
C SER A 227 30.56 20.98 -0.83
N TYR A 228 30.19 20.08 -1.74
CA TYR A 228 29.56 20.43 -3.00
C TYR A 228 28.06 20.22 -2.88
N VAL A 229 27.27 21.23 -3.27
CA VAL A 229 25.81 21.11 -3.38
C VAL A 229 25.43 21.26 -4.84
N PHE A 230 24.59 20.35 -5.32
CA PHE A 230 24.10 20.36 -6.68
C PHE A 230 22.58 20.35 -6.71
N THR A 231 22.01 21.12 -7.62
CA THR A 231 20.60 20.99 -8.01
C THR A 231 20.54 20.66 -9.49
N VAL A 232 20.03 19.47 -9.81
CA VAL A 232 19.87 18.99 -11.18
C VAL A 232 18.42 19.14 -11.58
N ILE A 233 18.15 19.90 -12.65
CA ILE A 233 16.82 20.15 -13.19
C ILE A 233 16.73 19.49 -14.55
N LYS A 234 15.72 18.64 -14.77
CA LYS A 234 15.46 18.06 -16.08
C LYS A 234 14.64 19.04 -16.92
N THR A 235 15.21 19.51 -18.03
CA THR A 235 14.61 20.53 -18.91
C THR A 235 14.02 19.95 -20.20
N GLY A 236 14.32 18.69 -20.51
CA GLY A 236 13.78 17.95 -21.65
C GLY A 236 14.20 16.48 -21.62
N ASN A 237 13.91 15.74 -22.69
CA ASN A 237 14.38 14.36 -22.82
C ASN A 237 15.91 14.33 -22.89
N ALA A 238 16.55 13.68 -21.93
CA ALA A 238 18.00 13.62 -21.74
C ALA A 238 18.68 15.01 -21.73
N ALA A 239 17.96 16.06 -21.33
CA ALA A 239 18.46 17.43 -21.25
C ALA A 239 18.34 17.93 -19.80
N PHE A 240 19.44 18.46 -19.27
CA PHE A 240 19.56 18.85 -17.87
C PHE A 240 20.30 20.17 -17.71
N THR A 241 19.86 20.97 -16.74
CA THR A 241 20.61 22.11 -16.21
C THR A 241 21.06 21.74 -14.81
N VAL A 242 22.34 21.95 -14.51
CA VAL A 242 22.94 21.64 -13.21
C VAL A 242 23.44 22.92 -12.57
N PHE A 243 22.94 23.26 -11.39
CA PHE A 243 23.50 24.32 -10.55
C PHE A 243 24.45 23.72 -9.53
N ALA A 244 25.54 24.42 -9.24
CA ALA A 244 26.59 23.94 -8.33
C ALA A 244 27.10 25.03 -7.38
N SER A 245 27.49 24.63 -6.18
CA SER A 245 28.31 25.44 -5.27
C SER A 245 29.33 24.56 -4.55
N GLN A 246 30.42 25.15 -4.09
CA GLN A 246 31.40 24.53 -3.21
C GLN A 246 31.61 25.43 -1.99
N THR A 247 31.58 24.83 -0.82
CA THR A 247 31.90 25.48 0.46
C THR A 247 32.98 24.70 1.18
N GLN A 248 33.98 25.40 1.71
CA GLN A 248 35.04 24.82 2.54
C GLN A 248 34.60 24.76 4.01
N PHE A 249 34.79 23.62 4.66
CA PHE A 249 34.67 23.43 6.10
C PHE A 249 36.02 23.01 6.69
N ALA A 250 36.64 23.89 7.48
CA ALA A 250 37.95 23.67 8.12
C ALA A 250 37.86 22.79 9.38
#